data_AF-A0A7J8M4P9-F1
#
_entry.id   AF-A0A7J8M4P9-F1
#
_cell.length_a   1.000
_cell.length_b   1.000
_cell.length_c   1.000
_cell.angle_alpha   90.00
_cell.angle_beta   90.00
_cell.angle_gamma   90.00
#
_symmetry.space_group_name_H-M   'P 1'
#
loop_
_entity.id
_entity.type
_entity.pdbx_description
1 polymer ?
#
loop_
_entity_poly.entity_id
_entity_poly.type
_entity_poly.pdbx_seq_one_letter_code
_entity_poly.pdbx_strand_id
1 'polypeptide(L)'
;MAASTASGTGWYKGRVKAVPSGDSLVIMALTSNRPGPPPEKTITLASLIAPRLARRGGVDEPFAWDSREYLRKLCIGKEVTFRVEYAVPSIGREFGSVYLGGDKNVAMLVVSEGWAKVREQGQQKGEASPFLAELLRLEEQAKQQGVGRWSKVPGAAEASIRNLPPSAIGDPSNLDAMGLLAANKGSPMQCIVEQVRDGSTVQVYLLPDFQFVRVFVAGIQ
;
A
#
# COMPACT_ATOMS: atom_id res chain seq x y z
N MET A 1 28.29 -10.40 0.76
CA MET A 1 27.98 -10.77 -0.64
C MET A 1 26.81 -11.74 -0.61
N ALA A 2 25.57 -11.23 -0.59
CA ALA A 2 24.37 -12.06 -0.56
C ALA A 2 23.85 -12.25 -1.99
N ALA A 3 23.69 -13.51 -2.38
CA ALA A 3 23.34 -13.94 -3.73
C ALA A 3 22.04 -13.32 -4.25
N SER A 4 22.10 -12.73 -5.45
CA SER A 4 20.93 -12.43 -6.27
C SER A 4 20.25 -13.75 -6.63
N THR A 5 19.15 -14.07 -5.96
CA THR A 5 18.33 -15.21 -6.33
C THR A 5 17.56 -14.86 -7.60
N ALA A 6 17.61 -15.77 -8.58
CA ALA A 6 17.00 -15.62 -9.90
C ALA A 6 15.52 -15.20 -9.78
N SER A 7 15.11 -14.24 -10.60
CA SER A 7 13.71 -13.86 -10.80
C SER A 7 12.95 -15.07 -11.35
N GLY A 8 12.30 -15.82 -10.46
CA GLY A 8 11.52 -16.97 -10.86
C GLY A 8 10.33 -16.52 -11.73
N THR A 9 10.26 -17.07 -12.94
CA THR A 9 9.27 -16.75 -13.98
C THR A 9 7.92 -17.44 -13.78
N GLY A 10 7.73 -18.09 -12.63
CA GLY A 10 6.53 -18.87 -12.31
C GLY A 10 5.40 -18.04 -11.70
N TRP A 11 4.20 -18.63 -11.71
CA TRP A 11 3.09 -18.15 -10.91
C TRP A 11 3.24 -18.64 -9.46
N TYR A 12 3.06 -17.73 -8.53
CA TYR A 12 3.12 -17.95 -7.10
C TYR A 12 1.74 -17.70 -6.48
N LYS A 13 1.48 -18.34 -5.34
CA LYS A 13 0.31 -18.08 -4.50
C LYS A 13 0.76 -17.62 -3.13
N GLY A 14 0.03 -16.68 -2.55
CA GLY A 14 0.33 -16.15 -1.23
C GLY A 14 -0.82 -15.34 -0.65
N ARG A 15 -0.68 -14.92 0.60
CA ARG A 15 -1.62 -14.03 1.28
C ARG A 15 -1.03 -12.64 1.41
N VAL A 16 -1.82 -11.62 1.10
CA VAL A 16 -1.37 -10.23 1.23
C VAL A 16 -1.22 -9.88 2.71
N LYS A 17 0.02 -9.63 3.12
CA LYS A 17 0.41 -9.26 4.49
C LYS A 17 0.29 -7.75 4.72
N ALA A 18 0.72 -6.94 3.75
CA ALA A 18 0.77 -5.48 3.89
C ALA A 18 0.62 -4.78 2.54
N VAL A 19 0.20 -3.52 2.60
CA VAL A 19 0.08 -2.62 1.44
C VAL A 19 0.91 -1.36 1.72
N PRO A 20 2.20 -1.29 1.30
CA PRO A 20 3.06 -0.14 1.58
C PRO A 20 2.72 1.13 0.78
N SER A 21 2.11 1.00 -0.41
CA SER A 21 1.68 2.11 -1.27
C SER A 21 0.50 1.67 -2.14
N GLY A 22 -0.14 2.61 -2.84
CA GLY A 22 -1.29 2.34 -3.73
C GLY A 22 -0.99 1.46 -4.95
N ASP A 23 0.25 1.04 -5.14
CA ASP A 23 0.71 0.18 -6.24
C ASP A 23 1.60 -0.99 -5.78
N SER A 24 1.75 -1.23 -4.48
CA SER A 24 2.69 -2.23 -3.97
C SER A 24 2.07 -3.08 -2.87
N LEU A 25 2.39 -4.38 -2.89
CA LEU A 25 1.90 -5.39 -1.96
C LEU A 25 3.06 -6.17 -1.37
N VAL A 26 2.97 -6.51 -0.08
CA VAL A 26 3.81 -7.55 0.55
C VAL A 26 2.98 -8.81 0.65
N ILE A 27 3.46 -9.89 0.03
CA ILE A 27 2.78 -11.18 -0.06
C ILE A 27 3.59 -12.21 0.71
N MET A 28 2.92 -12.90 1.64
CA MET A 28 3.50 -13.97 2.44
C MET A 28 3.10 -15.32 1.83
N ALA A 29 4.03 -16.28 1.82
CA ALA A 29 3.74 -17.65 1.40
C ALA A 29 2.66 -18.28 2.31
N LEU A 30 1.74 -19.05 1.72
CA LEU A 30 0.67 -19.74 2.47
C LEU A 30 1.21 -20.88 3.35
N THR A 31 2.25 -21.56 2.85
CA THR A 31 2.94 -22.65 3.54
C THR A 31 4.44 -22.46 3.39
N SER A 32 5.20 -22.90 4.39
CA SER A 32 6.65 -22.95 4.34
C SER A 32 7.11 -24.31 4.83
N ASN A 33 7.86 -25.02 3.99
CA ASN A 33 8.52 -26.28 4.36
C ASN A 33 9.84 -26.03 5.12
N ARG A 34 10.20 -24.76 5.34
CA ARG A 34 11.40 -24.37 6.08
C ARG A 34 11.00 -23.90 7.48
N PRO A 35 11.73 -24.31 8.53
CA PRO A 35 11.51 -23.79 9.88
C PRO A 35 11.75 -22.28 9.92
N GLY A 36 10.92 -21.56 10.67
CA GLY A 36 10.96 -20.11 10.81
C GLY A 36 9.77 -19.38 10.16
N PRO A 37 9.81 -18.04 10.12
CA PRO A 37 8.75 -17.24 9.53
C PRO A 37 8.50 -17.60 8.06
N PRO A 38 7.24 -17.60 7.58
CA PRO A 38 6.96 -17.83 6.17
C PRO A 38 7.67 -16.79 5.29
N PRO A 39 8.22 -17.18 4.13
CA PRO A 39 8.84 -16.25 3.19
C PRO A 39 7.89 -15.14 2.75
N GLU A 40 8.43 -13.93 2.59
CA GLU A 40 7.71 -12.75 2.11
C GLU A 40 8.31 -12.24 0.81
N LYS A 41 7.46 -11.65 -0.03
CA LYS A 41 7.87 -10.98 -1.26
C LYS A 41 7.09 -9.68 -1.44
N THR A 42 7.82 -8.61 -1.72
CA THR A 42 7.22 -7.32 -2.11
C THR A 42 7.13 -7.27 -3.62
N ILE A 43 5.94 -7.00 -4.14
CA ILE A 43 5.69 -6.82 -5.57
C ILE A 43 5.03 -5.48 -5.84
N THR A 44 5.55 -4.74 -6.81
CA THR A 44 4.92 -3.52 -7.35
C THR A 44 4.08 -3.90 -8.57
N LEU A 45 2.89 -3.32 -8.71
CA LEU A 45 2.03 -3.55 -9.87
C LEU A 45 2.73 -3.03 -11.13
N ALA A 46 2.96 -3.92 -12.09
CA ALA A 46 3.72 -3.61 -13.31
C ALA A 46 3.10 -2.43 -14.07
N SER A 47 3.97 -1.56 -14.59
CA SER A 47 3.60 -0.36 -15.36
C SER A 47 2.69 0.66 -14.65
N LEU A 48 2.47 0.57 -13.33
CA LEU A 48 1.71 1.57 -12.58
C LEU A 48 2.60 2.49 -11.74
N ILE A 49 2.10 3.69 -11.49
CA ILE A 49 2.65 4.65 -10.54
C ILE A 49 1.48 5.21 -9.71
N ALA A 50 1.43 4.85 -8.42
CA ALA A 50 0.49 5.47 -7.47
C ALA A 50 1.04 6.80 -6.91
N PRO A 51 0.15 7.72 -6.47
CA PRO A 51 0.57 8.90 -5.71
C PRO A 51 1.27 8.48 -4.40
N ARG A 52 2.30 9.23 -4.01
CA ARG A 52 3.18 8.87 -2.88
C ARG A 52 2.64 9.38 -1.55
N LEU A 53 2.63 8.51 -0.56
CA LEU A 53 2.34 8.89 0.82
C LEU A 53 3.48 9.68 1.46
N ALA A 54 3.12 10.46 2.46
CA ALA A 54 4.04 11.16 3.33
C ALA A 54 5.05 10.18 3.94
N ARG A 55 6.32 10.58 3.91
CA ARG A 55 7.35 10.02 4.80
C ARG A 55 7.30 10.79 6.13
N ARG A 56 8.06 10.37 7.14
CA ARG A 56 8.04 11.01 8.47
C ARG A 56 8.19 12.54 8.36
N GLY A 57 7.17 13.28 8.80
CA GLY A 57 7.13 14.75 8.74
C GLY A 57 6.89 15.36 7.36
N GLY A 58 6.53 14.55 6.35
CA GLY A 58 6.20 15.00 5.01
C GLY A 58 4.70 15.14 4.78
N VAL A 59 4.34 15.48 3.55
CA VAL A 59 2.95 15.66 3.08
C VAL A 59 2.64 14.57 2.06
N ASP A 60 1.40 14.07 2.07
CA ASP A 60 0.91 13.15 1.05
C ASP A 60 0.86 13.86 -0.32
N GLU A 61 1.21 13.17 -1.41
CA GLU A 61 0.77 13.61 -2.74
C GLU A 61 -0.78 13.52 -2.81
N PRO A 62 -1.44 14.37 -3.63
CA PRO A 62 -2.89 14.29 -3.81
C PRO A 62 -3.37 12.86 -4.11
N PHE A 63 -4.41 12.44 -3.40
CA PHE A 63 -5.06 11.13 -3.46
C PHE A 63 -4.18 9.93 -3.06
N ALA A 64 -2.99 10.15 -2.48
CA ALA A 64 -2.11 9.05 -2.07
C ALA A 64 -2.73 8.17 -0.98
N TRP A 65 -3.41 8.79 -0.02
CA TRP A 65 -4.10 8.06 1.05
C TRP A 65 -5.22 7.18 0.51
N ASP A 66 -6.12 7.77 -0.28
CA ASP A 66 -7.25 7.04 -0.87
C ASP A 66 -6.79 5.92 -1.79
N SER A 67 -5.73 6.16 -2.58
CA SER A 67 -5.11 5.16 -3.44
C SER A 67 -4.58 3.95 -2.64
N ARG A 68 -3.85 4.19 -1.54
CA ARG A 68 -3.42 3.10 -0.65
C ARG A 68 -4.60 2.41 0.02
N GLU A 69 -5.57 3.16 0.52
CA GLU A 69 -6.71 2.59 1.24
C GLU A 69 -7.61 1.75 0.35
N TYR A 70 -7.77 2.14 -0.92
CA TYR A 70 -8.43 1.30 -1.93
C TYR A 70 -7.73 -0.04 -2.04
N LEU A 71 -6.40 -0.04 -2.26
CA LEU A 71 -5.63 -1.28 -2.41
C LEU A 71 -5.61 -2.10 -1.11
N ARG A 72 -5.53 -1.46 0.07
CA ARG A 72 -5.60 -2.13 1.38
C ARG A 72 -6.94 -2.83 1.57
N LYS A 73 -8.06 -2.13 1.39
CA LYS A 73 -9.42 -2.70 1.50
C LYS A 73 -9.66 -3.80 0.47
N LEU A 74 -9.07 -3.65 -0.73
CA LEU A 74 -9.19 -4.62 -1.80
C LEU A 74 -8.39 -5.90 -1.52
N CYS A 75 -7.18 -5.81 -0.96
CA CYS A 75 -6.22 -6.92 -0.98
C CYS A 75 -5.83 -7.49 0.39
N ILE A 76 -5.83 -6.70 1.47
CA ILE A 76 -5.24 -7.12 2.76
C ILE A 76 -5.89 -8.41 3.28
N GLY A 77 -5.08 -9.38 3.71
CA GLY A 77 -5.54 -10.67 4.22
C GLY A 77 -6.09 -11.63 3.17
N LYS A 78 -6.26 -11.21 1.91
CA LYS A 78 -6.75 -12.08 0.83
C LYS A 78 -5.64 -12.88 0.19
N GLU A 79 -6.01 -14.04 -0.35
CA GLU A 79 -5.12 -14.86 -1.15
C GLU A 79 -5.06 -14.33 -2.59
N VAL A 80 -3.84 -14.29 -3.12
CA VAL A 80 -3.54 -13.78 -4.46
C VAL A 80 -2.66 -14.77 -5.21
N THR A 81 -2.82 -14.77 -6.54
CA THR A 81 -1.88 -15.41 -7.45
C THR A 81 -1.08 -14.32 -8.14
N PHE A 82 0.24 -14.43 -8.20
CA PHE A 82 1.08 -13.38 -8.75
C PHE A 82 2.30 -13.94 -9.47
N ARG A 83 2.93 -13.13 -10.32
CA ARG A 83 4.21 -13.46 -10.96
C ARG A 83 5.06 -12.20 -11.05
N VAL A 84 6.38 -12.37 -11.02
CA VAL A 84 7.33 -11.29 -11.31
C VAL A 84 7.50 -11.22 -12.83
N GLU A 85 7.40 -10.02 -13.40
CA GLU A 85 7.56 -9.78 -14.84
C GLU A 85 8.92 -9.17 -15.15
N TYR A 86 9.34 -8.20 -14.34
CA TYR A 86 10.68 -7.61 -14.43
C TYR A 86 11.12 -7.09 -13.07
N ALA A 87 12.43 -6.94 -12.89
CA ALA A 87 13.02 -6.28 -11.74
C ALA A 87 13.76 -5.03 -12.22
N VAL A 88 13.76 -3.99 -11.40
CA VAL A 88 14.55 -2.77 -11.62
C VAL A 88 15.60 -2.70 -10.52
N PRO A 89 16.81 -3.27 -10.75
CA PRO A 89 17.82 -3.40 -9.70
C PRO A 89 18.26 -2.07 -9.10
N SER A 90 18.27 -0.99 -9.90
CA SER A 90 18.68 0.35 -9.46
C SER A 90 17.83 0.93 -8.33
N ILE A 91 16.57 0.47 -8.21
CA ILE A 91 15.65 0.87 -7.13
C ILE A 91 15.28 -0.31 -6.22
N GLY A 92 15.86 -1.49 -6.44
CA GLY A 92 15.62 -2.70 -5.67
C GLY A 92 14.16 -3.16 -5.67
N ARG A 93 13.43 -2.98 -6.80
CA ARG A 93 12.00 -3.34 -6.90
C ARG A 93 11.75 -4.43 -7.93
N GLU A 94 10.85 -5.34 -7.58
CA GLU A 94 10.26 -6.31 -8.50
C GLU A 94 8.86 -5.84 -8.89
N PHE A 95 8.57 -5.92 -10.19
CA PHE A 95 7.30 -5.55 -10.78
C PHE A 95 6.62 -6.77 -11.37
N GLY A 96 5.30 -6.84 -11.27
CA GLY A 96 4.58 -7.89 -11.94
C GLY A 96 3.08 -7.83 -11.78
N SER A 97 2.44 -8.93 -12.14
CA SER A 97 1.00 -9.07 -12.17
C SER A 97 0.49 -9.77 -10.91
N VAL A 98 -0.62 -9.28 -10.36
CA VAL A 98 -1.28 -9.82 -9.16
C VAL A 98 -2.76 -10.03 -9.47
N TYR A 99 -3.30 -11.18 -9.09
CA TYR A 99 -4.67 -11.60 -9.32
C TYR A 99 -5.37 -11.96 -8.01
N LEU A 100 -6.57 -11.42 -7.81
CA LEU A 100 -7.51 -11.82 -6.77
C LEU A 100 -8.50 -12.84 -7.32
N GLY A 101 -8.81 -13.90 -6.57
CA GLY A 101 -9.77 -14.92 -7.00
C GLY A 101 -9.37 -15.73 -8.24
N GLY A 102 -8.16 -15.52 -8.78
CA GLY A 102 -7.62 -16.21 -9.95
C GLY A 102 -7.77 -15.45 -11.28
N ASP A 103 -8.72 -14.52 -11.37
CA ASP A 103 -9.11 -13.86 -12.64
C ASP A 103 -9.10 -12.33 -12.57
N LYS A 104 -9.22 -11.73 -11.39
CA LYS A 104 -9.26 -10.27 -11.23
C LYS A 104 -7.86 -9.68 -11.13
N ASN A 105 -7.38 -9.10 -12.24
CA ASN A 105 -6.10 -8.39 -12.27
C ASN A 105 -6.16 -7.10 -11.43
N VAL A 106 -5.35 -7.05 -10.37
CA VAL A 106 -5.34 -5.93 -9.40
C VAL A 106 -4.92 -4.62 -10.06
N ALA A 107 -3.95 -4.64 -10.98
CA ALA A 107 -3.50 -3.41 -11.66
C ALA A 107 -4.63 -2.76 -12.49
N MET A 108 -5.44 -3.58 -13.17
CA MET A 108 -6.60 -3.09 -13.91
C MET A 108 -7.64 -2.45 -13.00
N LEU A 109 -7.93 -3.07 -11.85
CA LEU A 109 -8.85 -2.53 -10.85
C LEU A 109 -8.38 -1.17 -10.33
N VAL A 110 -7.11 -1.06 -9.92
CA VAL A 110 -6.52 0.18 -9.41
C VAL A 110 -6.58 1.32 -10.44
N VAL A 111 -6.24 1.04 -11.70
CA VAL A 111 -6.27 2.06 -12.77
C VAL A 111 -7.69 2.47 -13.14
N SER A 112 -8.62 1.52 -13.23
CA SER A 112 -10.00 1.79 -13.63
C SER A 112 -10.72 2.75 -12.68
N GLU A 113 -10.36 2.72 -11.40
CA GLU A 113 -10.88 3.61 -10.36
C GLU A 113 -10.06 4.91 -10.20
N GLY A 114 -9.03 5.11 -11.03
CA GLY A 114 -8.20 6.32 -11.02
C GLY A 114 -7.22 6.42 -9.85
N TRP A 115 -6.85 5.29 -9.21
CA TRP A 115 -5.95 5.31 -8.05
C TRP A 115 -4.46 5.23 -8.40
N ALA A 116 -4.12 4.96 -9.66
CA ALA A 116 -2.77 5.03 -10.18
C ALA A 116 -2.77 5.52 -11.63
N LYS A 117 -1.62 5.99 -12.11
CA LYS A 117 -1.39 6.27 -13.52
C LYS A 117 -0.54 5.19 -14.18
N VAL A 118 -0.68 5.05 -15.48
CA VAL A 118 0.19 4.18 -16.28
C VAL A 118 1.52 4.89 -16.49
N ARG A 119 2.61 4.17 -16.26
CA ARG A 119 3.98 4.67 -16.48
C ARG A 119 4.19 4.95 -17.97
N GLU A 120 4.67 6.15 -18.27
CA GLU A 120 5.10 6.51 -19.62
C GLU A 120 6.24 5.60 -20.08
N GLN A 121 6.10 5.04 -21.28
CA GLN A 121 7.14 4.21 -21.87
C GLN A 121 8.20 5.11 -22.49
N GLY A 122 9.22 5.44 -21.69
CA GLY A 122 10.45 6.07 -22.20
C GLY A 122 11.32 5.08 -22.99
N GLN A 123 12.63 5.34 -23.07
CA GLN A 123 13.60 4.49 -23.80
C GLN A 123 13.79 3.07 -23.21
N GLN A 124 13.12 2.72 -22.10
CA GLN A 124 13.23 1.43 -21.42
C GLN A 124 12.39 0.35 -22.14
N LYS A 125 12.86 -0.07 -23.32
CA LYS A 125 12.31 -1.23 -24.03
C LYS A 125 12.48 -2.49 -23.17
N GLY A 126 11.38 -3.07 -22.70
CA GLY A 126 11.34 -4.39 -22.07
C GLY A 126 10.84 -4.46 -20.62
N GLU A 127 10.72 -3.33 -19.91
CA GLU A 127 10.22 -3.27 -18.53
C GLU A 127 8.75 -2.83 -18.47
N ALA A 128 7.88 -3.64 -19.05
CA ALA A 128 6.46 -3.32 -19.18
C ALA A 128 5.55 -4.48 -18.84
N SER A 129 4.37 -4.16 -18.32
CA SER A 129 3.29 -5.11 -18.16
C SER A 129 2.84 -5.64 -19.53
N PRO A 130 2.55 -6.93 -19.67
CA PRO A 130 1.92 -7.47 -20.87
C PRO A 130 0.49 -6.96 -21.07
N PHE A 131 -0.09 -6.30 -20.06
CA PHE A 131 -1.42 -5.70 -20.11
C PHE A 131 -1.39 -4.20 -20.42
N LEU A 132 -0.25 -3.65 -20.85
CA LEU A 132 -0.07 -2.20 -21.04
C LEU A 132 -1.20 -1.54 -21.86
N ALA A 133 -1.56 -2.12 -23.01
CA ALA A 133 -2.58 -1.54 -23.88
C ALA A 133 -3.93 -1.41 -23.17
N GLU A 134 -4.30 -2.43 -22.39
CA GLU A 134 -5.54 -2.41 -21.61
C GLU A 134 -5.45 -1.45 -20.41
N LEU A 135 -4.30 -1.36 -19.75
CA LEU A 135 -4.07 -0.39 -18.69
C LEU A 135 -4.21 1.05 -19.20
N LEU A 136 -3.66 1.37 -20.39
CA LEU A 136 -3.82 2.68 -21.02
C LEU A 136 -5.28 2.99 -21.35
N ARG A 137 -6.01 2.00 -21.88
CA ARG A 137 -7.45 2.13 -22.18
C ARG A 137 -8.26 2.43 -20.91
N LEU A 138 -8.01 1.69 -19.83
CA LEU A 138 -8.67 1.89 -18.54
C LEU A 138 -8.32 3.24 -17.90
N GLU A 139 -7.07 3.69 -18.03
CA GLU A 139 -6.66 4.99 -17.53
C GLU A 139 -7.40 6.12 -18.25
N GLU A 140 -7.54 6.02 -19.58
CA GLU A 140 -8.28 7.01 -20.37
C GLU A 140 -9.76 7.04 -19.98
N GLN A 141 -10.37 5.88 -19.73
CA GLN A 141 -11.73 5.79 -19.20
C GLN A 141 -11.84 6.46 -17.83
N ALA A 142 -10.89 6.23 -16.91
CA ALA A 142 -10.88 6.86 -15.59
C ALA A 142 -10.73 8.39 -15.68
N LYS A 143 -9.91 8.90 -16.62
CA LYS A 143 -9.79 10.35 -16.92
C LYS A 143 -11.10 10.95 -17.42
N GLN A 144 -11.80 10.26 -18.30
CA GLN A 144 -13.08 10.71 -18.84
C GLN A 144 -14.14 10.80 -17.75
N GLN A 145 -14.24 9.74 -16.93
CA GLN A 145 -15.17 9.66 -15.79
C GLN A 145 -14.80 10.61 -14.64
N GLY A 146 -13.54 11.04 -14.54
CA GLY A 146 -13.07 11.94 -13.50
C GLY A 146 -13.05 11.27 -12.12
N VAL A 147 -12.63 10.00 -12.06
CA VAL A 147 -12.55 9.23 -10.81
C VAL A 147 -11.16 9.28 -10.18
N GLY A 148 -11.11 9.10 -8.87
CA GLY A 148 -9.88 9.11 -8.09
C GLY A 148 -9.04 10.35 -8.35
N ARG A 149 -7.77 10.13 -8.72
CA ARG A 149 -6.82 11.21 -9.01
C ARG A 149 -7.16 12.07 -10.23
N TRP A 150 -8.13 11.64 -11.04
CA TRP A 150 -8.58 12.35 -12.23
C TRP A 150 -9.81 13.21 -11.96
N SER A 151 -10.21 13.37 -10.69
CA SER A 151 -11.31 14.24 -10.29
C SER A 151 -11.21 15.62 -10.91
N LYS A 152 -12.32 16.08 -11.49
CA LYS A 152 -12.48 17.41 -12.09
C LYS A 152 -13.12 18.39 -11.11
N VAL A 153 -13.44 17.96 -9.89
CA VAL A 153 -14.03 18.80 -8.85
C VAL A 153 -12.96 19.78 -8.36
N PRO A 154 -13.19 21.11 -8.44
CA PRO A 154 -12.25 22.10 -7.94
C PRO A 154 -11.92 21.87 -6.46
N GLY A 155 -10.65 21.89 -6.10
CA GLY A 155 -10.18 21.69 -4.71
C GLY A 155 -10.08 20.23 -4.26
N ALA A 156 -10.47 19.25 -5.10
CA ALA A 156 -10.45 17.84 -4.69
C ALA A 156 -9.03 17.32 -4.41
N ALA A 157 -8.04 17.78 -5.17
CA ALA A 157 -6.65 17.39 -4.97
C ALA A 157 -6.14 17.86 -3.60
N GLU A 158 -6.39 19.13 -3.25
CA GLU A 158 -5.99 19.72 -1.98
C GLU A 158 -6.73 19.07 -0.80
N ALA A 159 -8.04 18.83 -0.95
CA ALA A 159 -8.86 18.19 0.08
C ALA A 159 -8.50 16.73 0.35
N SER A 160 -7.89 16.04 -0.63
CA SER A 160 -7.43 14.64 -0.47
C SER A 160 -6.14 14.49 0.34
N ILE A 161 -5.42 15.59 0.59
CA ILE A 161 -4.19 15.57 1.36
C ILE A 161 -4.53 15.58 2.84
N ARG A 162 -4.10 14.54 3.57
CA ARG A 162 -4.31 14.48 5.02
C ARG A 162 -3.46 15.53 5.74
N ASN A 163 -4.06 16.17 6.74
CA ASN A 163 -3.30 16.92 7.73
C ASN A 163 -2.76 15.96 8.78
N LEU A 164 -1.49 15.57 8.66
CA LEU A 164 -0.86 14.61 9.57
C LEU A 164 -0.25 15.35 10.78
N PRO A 165 -0.69 15.07 12.01
CA PRO A 165 -0.05 15.63 13.19
C PRO A 165 1.37 15.06 13.36
N PRO A 166 2.25 15.76 14.10
CA PRO A 166 3.55 15.24 14.46
C PRO A 166 3.46 13.84 15.09
N SER A 167 4.34 12.95 14.65
CA SER A 167 4.36 11.56 15.13
C SER A 167 4.76 11.50 16.60
N ALA A 168 3.97 10.79 17.42
CA ALA A 168 4.33 10.46 18.80
C ALA A 168 5.40 9.35 18.88
N ILE A 169 5.66 8.66 17.77
CA ILE A 169 6.73 7.66 17.69
C ILE A 169 8.09 8.36 17.67
N GLY A 170 8.84 8.20 18.76
CA GLY A 170 10.19 8.76 18.93
C GLY A 170 10.22 10.07 19.70
N ASP A 171 9.08 10.73 19.83
CA ASP A 171 8.92 11.95 20.63
C ASP A 171 7.52 11.97 21.28
N PRO A 172 7.41 11.59 22.56
CA PRO A 172 6.13 11.55 23.28
C PRO A 172 5.50 12.93 23.47
N SER A 173 6.25 14.03 23.34
CA SER A 173 5.71 15.39 23.52
C SER A 173 4.72 15.79 22.41
N ASN A 174 4.77 15.09 21.28
CA ASN A 174 3.83 15.24 20.15
C ASN A 174 2.44 14.64 20.43
N LEU A 175 2.18 14.12 21.63
CA LEU A 175 0.89 13.53 22.01
C LEU A 175 0.42 14.06 23.36
N ASP A 176 -0.74 14.73 23.38
CA ASP A 176 -1.49 14.96 24.61
C ASP A 176 -2.20 13.67 25.04
N ALA A 177 -1.46 12.78 25.70
CA ALA A 177 -1.98 11.49 26.13
C ALA A 177 -3.10 11.63 27.18
N MET A 178 -3.03 12.65 28.04
CA MET A 178 -4.01 12.87 29.09
C MET A 178 -5.31 13.44 28.52
N GLY A 179 -5.23 14.40 27.59
CA GLY A 179 -6.39 14.89 26.87
C GLY A 179 -7.05 13.80 26.02
N LEU A 180 -6.25 13.01 25.30
CA LEU A 180 -6.76 11.86 24.52
C LEU A 180 -7.51 10.87 25.41
N LEU A 181 -6.94 10.51 26.57
CA LEU A 181 -7.58 9.61 27.53
C LEU A 181 -8.87 10.23 28.07
N ALA A 182 -8.84 11.48 28.53
CA ALA A 182 -9.99 12.15 29.11
C ALA A 182 -11.17 12.22 28.12
N ALA A 183 -10.89 12.50 26.85
CA ALA A 183 -11.90 12.61 25.80
C ALA A 183 -12.49 11.25 25.36
N ASN A 184 -11.73 10.15 25.45
CA ASN A 184 -12.10 8.88 24.82
C ASN A 184 -12.26 7.71 25.79
N LYS A 185 -12.07 7.93 27.09
CA LYS A 185 -12.15 6.87 28.10
C LYS A 185 -13.49 6.12 28.02
N GLY A 186 -13.40 4.80 27.92
CA GLY A 186 -14.57 3.90 27.86
C GLY A 186 -15.25 3.83 26.49
N SER A 187 -14.77 4.57 25.50
CA SER A 187 -15.32 4.55 24.13
C SER A 187 -14.36 3.85 23.17
N PRO A 188 -14.85 2.97 22.27
CA PRO A 188 -14.04 2.42 21.19
C PRO A 188 -13.55 3.53 20.27
N MET A 189 -12.28 3.47 19.88
CA MET A 189 -11.69 4.37 18.89
C MET A 189 -11.26 3.56 17.67
N GLN A 190 -11.61 4.03 16.48
CA GLN A 190 -11.14 3.40 15.25
C GLN A 190 -9.67 3.72 15.02
N CYS A 191 -8.91 2.73 14.57
CA CYS A 191 -7.53 2.91 14.20
C CYS A 191 -7.13 2.00 13.04
N ILE A 192 -6.01 2.33 12.41
CA ILE A 192 -5.39 1.51 11.37
C ILE A 192 -4.04 1.05 11.89
N VAL A 193 -3.85 -0.27 12.02
CA VAL A 193 -2.56 -0.85 12.39
C VAL A 193 -1.60 -0.72 11.21
N GLU A 194 -0.53 0.06 11.42
CA GLU A 194 0.51 0.29 10.41
C GLU A 194 1.73 -0.59 10.64
N GLN A 195 2.11 -0.83 11.90
CA GLN A 195 3.26 -1.67 12.23
C GLN A 195 2.97 -2.52 13.46
N VAL A 196 3.44 -3.76 13.43
CA VAL A 196 3.48 -4.65 14.59
C VAL A 196 4.93 -4.69 15.07
N ARG A 197 5.19 -4.29 16.31
CA ARG A 197 6.54 -4.29 16.89
C ARG A 197 6.86 -5.66 17.50
N ASP A 198 5.90 -6.20 18.23
CA ASP A 198 5.93 -7.50 18.88
C ASP A 198 4.49 -7.95 19.16
N GLY A 199 4.30 -9.06 19.88
CA GLY A 199 2.99 -9.67 20.11
C GLY A 199 2.00 -8.83 20.92
N SER A 200 2.50 -7.88 21.72
CA SER A 200 1.69 -7.01 22.59
C SER A 200 1.79 -5.53 22.26
N THR A 201 2.61 -5.15 21.27
CA THR A 201 2.88 -3.76 20.91
C THR A 201 2.65 -3.50 19.42
N VAL A 202 1.75 -2.57 19.10
CA VAL A 202 1.43 -2.13 17.74
C VAL A 202 1.59 -0.62 17.59
N GLN A 203 1.83 -0.15 16.36
CA GLN A 203 1.79 1.26 16.00
C GLN A 203 0.63 1.50 15.06
N VAL A 204 -0.17 2.52 15.35
CA VAL A 204 -1.46 2.75 14.71
C VAL A 204 -1.62 4.22 14.36
N TYR A 205 -2.37 4.49 13.28
CA TYR A 205 -3.02 5.79 13.10
C TYR A 205 -4.38 5.75 13.81
N LEU A 206 -4.59 6.65 14.77
CA LEU A 206 -5.91 6.87 15.38
C LEU A 206 -6.76 7.72 14.44
N LEU A 207 -8.03 7.35 14.27
CA LEU A 207 -8.97 8.08 13.42
C LEU A 207 -9.91 8.97 14.26
N PRO A 208 -10.35 10.13 13.73
CA PRO A 208 -10.12 10.64 12.37
C PRO A 208 -8.83 11.45 12.19
N ASP A 209 -8.15 11.84 13.27
CA ASP A 209 -7.09 12.87 13.23
C ASP A 209 -5.72 12.36 12.75
N PHE A 210 -5.59 11.07 12.47
CA PHE A 210 -4.34 10.42 12.05
C PHE A 210 -3.17 10.61 13.02
N GLN A 211 -3.45 10.70 14.31
CA GLN A 211 -2.39 10.69 15.33
C GLN A 211 -1.66 9.33 15.30
N PHE A 212 -0.36 9.35 15.02
CA PHE A 212 0.47 8.14 14.94
C PHE A 212 1.05 7.79 16.30
N VAL A 213 0.55 6.73 16.93
CA VAL A 213 0.88 6.34 18.31
C VAL A 213 1.32 4.88 18.43
N ARG A 214 1.98 4.56 19.54
CA ARG A 214 2.25 3.19 19.96
C ARG A 214 1.19 2.76 20.97
N VAL A 215 0.55 1.63 20.72
CA VAL A 215 -0.44 1.01 21.60
C VAL A 215 0.13 -0.26 22.17
N PHE A 216 -0.03 -0.42 23.48
CA PHE A 216 0.32 -1.62 24.22
C PHE A 216 -0.98 -2.35 24.59
N VAL A 217 -1.03 -3.66 24.37
CA VAL A 217 -2.17 -4.48 24.76
C VAL A 217 -2.16 -4.59 26.28
N ALA A 218 -3.23 -4.13 26.92
CA ALA A 218 -3.33 -4.14 28.38
C ALA A 218 -3.43 -5.57 28.92
N GLY A 219 -2.77 -5.82 30.06
CA GLY A 219 -2.87 -7.09 30.79
C GLY A 219 -1.98 -8.23 30.30
N ILE A 220 -1.15 -8.00 29.27
CA ILE A 220 -0.19 -8.99 28.75
C ILE A 220 1.19 -8.34 28.49
N GLN A 221 2.22 -9.17 28.25
CA GLN A 221 3.56 -8.74 27.83
C GLN A 221 4.04 -9.57 26.64
#